data_AF-A0A971BPI4-F1
#
_entry.id   AF-A0A971BPI4-F1
#
_cell.length_a   1.000
_cell.length_b   1.000
_cell.length_c   1.000
_cell.angle_alpha   90.00
_cell.angle_beta   90.00
_cell.angle_gamma   90.00
#
_symmetry.space_group_name_H-M   'P 1'
#
loop_
_entity.id
_entity.type
_entity.pdbx_description
1 polymer ?
#
loop_
_entity_poly.entity_id
_entity_poly.type
_entity_poly.pdbx_seq_one_letter_code
_entity_poly.pdbx_strand_id
1 'polypeptide(L)'
;MAVNRQPLIKLLLILLLIAGVFYMPTREFLKITFILGIPFIFTLGFMVRQSRYSSGWIISLMLLIAIVGGYGYMLTNLPDRIETRRIISEAGALVAEGKYDQAIELYKQLEALGKTEQMQEKIELAQLEQQAAIDLNQARILIEQGKESEAIKLLKQIPKNTRSGYEANKLLRSLQ
;
A
#
# COMPACT_ATOMS: atom_id res chain seq x y z
N MET A 1 -22.55 -45.96 -0.64
CA MET A 1 -21.82 -45.08 -1.59
C MET A 1 -20.77 -44.30 -0.82
N ALA A 2 -19.50 -44.69 -0.91
CA ALA A 2 -18.42 -43.95 -0.27
C ALA A 2 -18.16 -42.67 -1.07
N VAL A 3 -18.67 -41.53 -0.58
CA VAL A 3 -18.38 -40.23 -1.16
C VAL A 3 -16.87 -40.03 -1.04
N ASN A 4 -16.15 -40.07 -2.16
CA ASN A 4 -14.73 -39.76 -2.21
C ASN A 4 -14.55 -38.30 -1.76
N ARG A 5 -14.17 -38.08 -0.50
CA ARG A 5 -14.04 -36.73 0.10
C ARG A 5 -12.77 -36.00 -0.34
N GLN A 6 -11.84 -36.69 -1.00
CA GLN A 6 -10.57 -36.12 -1.47
C GLN A 6 -10.73 -34.91 -2.41
N PRO A 7 -11.60 -34.92 -3.45
CA PRO A 7 -11.82 -33.75 -4.29
C PRO A 7 -12.42 -32.57 -3.51
N LEU A 8 -13.35 -32.81 -2.57
CA LEU A 8 -13.94 -31.76 -1.74
C LEU A 8 -12.92 -31.12 -0.79
N ILE A 9 -12.06 -31.92 -0.15
CA ILE A 9 -10.98 -31.43 0.72
C ILE A 9 -9.98 -30.59 -0.10
N LYS A 10 -9.60 -31.04 -1.29
CA LYS A 10 -8.73 -30.27 -2.19
C LYS A 10 -9.35 -28.94 -2.59
N LEU A 11 -10.64 -28.93 -2.93
CA LEU A 11 -11.36 -27.72 -3.32
C LEU A 11 -11.48 -26.75 -2.14
N LEU A 12 -11.77 -27.26 -0.94
CA LEU A 12 -11.82 -26.46 0.28
C LEU A 12 -10.44 -25.87 0.62
N LEU A 13 -9.36 -26.66 0.50
CA LEU A 13 -7.98 -26.18 0.69
C LEU A 13 -7.60 -25.11 -0.33
N ILE A 14 -7.96 -25.28 -1.61
CA ILE A 14 -7.73 -24.28 -2.66
C ILE A 14 -8.49 -22.99 -2.32
N LEU A 15 -9.75 -23.11 -1.90
CA LEU A 15 -10.59 -21.96 -1.55
C LEU A 15 -10.05 -21.23 -0.32
N LEU A 16 -9.56 -21.96 0.68
CA LEU A 16 -8.91 -21.41 1.87
C LEU A 16 -7.57 -20.72 1.52
N LEU A 17 -6.81 -21.29 0.58
CA LEU A 17 -5.57 -20.69 0.09
C LEU A 17 -5.85 -19.41 -0.71
N ILE A 18 -6.87 -19.43 -1.59
CA ILE A 18 -7.33 -18.24 -2.33
C ILE A 18 -7.80 -17.17 -1.35
N ALA A 19 -8.66 -17.51 -0.39
CA ALA A 19 -9.12 -16.58 0.64
C ALA A 19 -7.96 -16.02 1.48
N GLY A 20 -6.99 -16.86 1.82
CA GLY A 20 -5.76 -16.46 2.51
C GLY A 20 -4.94 -15.44 1.72
N VAL A 21 -4.86 -15.55 0.38
CA VAL A 21 -4.15 -14.57 -0.45
C VAL A 21 -4.81 -13.18 -0.40
N PHE A 22 -6.13 -13.12 -0.25
CA PHE A 22 -6.86 -11.87 -0.08
C PHE A 22 -6.77 -11.31 1.35
N TYR A 23 -6.42 -12.13 2.34
CA TYR A 23 -6.20 -11.68 3.71
C TYR A 23 -4.85 -10.95 3.83
N MET A 24 -4.91 -9.69 4.25
CA MET A 24 -3.76 -8.79 4.23
C MET A 24 -2.56 -9.29 5.05
N PRO A 25 -2.71 -9.80 6.30
CA PRO A 25 -1.59 -10.40 7.04
C PRO A 25 -0.93 -11.57 6.31
N THR A 26 -1.73 -12.49 5.78
CA THR A 26 -1.24 -13.66 5.04
C THR A 26 -0.50 -13.23 3.78
N ARG A 27 -0.97 -12.19 3.08
CA ARG A 27 -0.30 -11.64 1.90
C ARG A 27 1.09 -11.05 2.21
N GLU A 28 1.24 -10.29 3.29
CA GLU A 28 2.55 -9.75 3.68
C GLU A 28 3.50 -10.86 4.13
N PHE A 29 2.99 -11.87 4.85
CA PHE A 29 3.75 -13.08 5.20
C PHE A 29 4.22 -13.84 3.95
N LEU A 30 3.33 -14.06 2.98
CA LEU A 30 3.65 -14.77 1.74
C LEU A 30 4.72 -14.03 0.94
N LYS A 31 4.63 -12.69 0.84
CA LYS A 31 5.64 -11.88 0.17
C LYS A 31 7.03 -12.05 0.79
N ILE A 32 7.14 -11.94 2.12
CA ILE A 32 8.42 -12.12 2.81
C ILE A 32 8.96 -13.53 2.59
N THR A 33 8.10 -14.53 2.72
CA THR A 33 8.45 -15.95 2.52
C THR A 33 8.93 -16.23 1.10
N PHE A 34 8.31 -15.66 0.07
CA PHE A 34 8.76 -15.85 -1.31
C PHE A 34 10.03 -15.06 -1.62
N ILE A 35 10.13 -13.80 -1.18
CA ILE A 35 11.31 -12.95 -1.41
C ILE A 35 12.57 -13.58 -0.83
N LEU A 36 12.48 -14.18 0.37
CA LEU A 36 13.62 -14.82 1.03
C LEU A 36 13.74 -16.32 0.73
N GLY A 37 12.63 -16.99 0.43
CA GLY A 37 12.61 -18.42 0.12
C GLY A 37 13.27 -18.77 -1.22
N ILE A 38 13.09 -17.94 -2.25
CA ILE A 38 13.76 -18.14 -3.55
C ILE A 38 15.30 -18.14 -3.40
N PRO A 39 15.93 -17.09 -2.84
CA PRO A 39 17.38 -17.10 -2.64
C PRO A 39 17.80 -18.19 -1.66
N PHE A 40 17.02 -18.48 -0.61
CA PHE A 40 17.32 -19.57 0.31
C PHE A 40 17.47 -20.92 -0.41
N ILE A 41 16.49 -21.30 -1.24
CA ILE A 41 16.51 -22.56 -1.99
C ILE A 41 17.69 -22.59 -2.97
N PHE A 42 17.95 -21.47 -3.66
CA PHE A 42 19.09 -21.36 -4.57
C PHE A 42 20.43 -21.53 -3.86
N THR A 43 20.63 -20.83 -2.75
CA THR A 43 21.87 -20.91 -1.96
C THR A 43 22.03 -22.31 -1.36
N LEU A 44 20.95 -22.92 -0.86
CA LEU A 44 20.98 -24.28 -0.33
C LEU A 44 21.28 -25.31 -1.42
N GLY A 45 20.66 -25.18 -2.60
CA GLY A 45 20.92 -26.03 -3.75
C GLY A 45 22.37 -25.92 -4.24
N PHE A 46 22.95 -24.72 -4.22
CA PHE A 46 24.36 -24.51 -4.50
C PHE A 46 25.27 -25.13 -3.42
N MET A 47 24.94 -24.95 -2.14
CA MET A 47 25.70 -25.51 -1.01
C MET A 47 25.77 -27.05 -1.05
N VAL A 48 24.67 -27.72 -1.40
CA VAL A 48 24.61 -29.20 -1.47
C VAL A 48 25.53 -29.79 -2.55
N ARG A 49 25.83 -29.01 -3.61
CA ARG A 49 26.73 -29.43 -4.69
C ARG A 49 28.22 -29.22 -4.38
N GLN A 50 28.53 -28.49 -3.31
CA GLN A 50 29.91 -28.20 -2.90
C GLN A 50 30.46 -29.27 -1.94
N SER A 51 31.77 -29.50 -1.99
CA SER A 51 32.46 -30.33 -0.99
C SER A 51 32.26 -29.74 0.41
N ARG A 52 32.07 -30.62 1.41
CA ARG A 52 31.96 -30.20 2.81
C ARG A 52 33.20 -29.43 3.23
N TYR A 53 33.00 -28.29 3.90
CA TYR A 53 34.07 -27.38 4.34
C TYR A 53 34.91 -26.72 3.23
N SER A 54 34.50 -26.83 1.96
CA SER A 54 35.02 -25.97 0.89
C SER A 54 34.74 -24.50 1.21
N SER A 55 35.60 -23.58 0.76
CA SER A 55 35.37 -22.14 0.87
C SER A 55 34.00 -21.73 0.33
N GLY A 56 33.55 -22.34 -0.78
CA GLY A 56 32.21 -22.11 -1.33
C GLY A 56 31.08 -22.61 -0.42
N TRP A 57 31.31 -23.70 0.32
CA TRP A 57 30.36 -24.23 1.29
C TRP A 57 30.23 -23.32 2.51
N ILE A 58 31.35 -22.81 3.04
CA ILE A 58 31.37 -21.88 4.19
C ILE A 58 30.67 -20.56 3.85
N ILE A 59 30.94 -19.98 2.67
CA ILE A 59 30.28 -18.76 2.21
C ILE A 59 28.77 -18.98 2.07
N SER A 60 28.36 -20.10 1.48
CA SER A 60 26.95 -20.44 1.33
C SER A 60 26.25 -20.63 2.67
N LEU A 61 26.92 -21.24 3.64
CA LEU A 61 26.41 -21.40 5.00
C LEU A 61 26.20 -20.05 5.69
N MET A 62 27.18 -19.14 5.61
CA MET A 62 27.02 -17.78 6.14
C MET A 62 25.87 -17.03 5.47
N LEU A 63 25.73 -17.15 4.15
CA LEU A 63 24.63 -16.53 3.41
C LEU A 63 23.27 -17.11 3.83
N LEU A 64 23.16 -18.42 4.05
CA LEU A 64 21.93 -19.03 4.57
C LEU A 64 21.58 -18.53 5.97
N ILE A 65 22.57 -18.41 6.87
CA ILE A 65 22.38 -17.82 8.20
C ILE A 65 21.89 -16.38 8.09
N ALA A 66 22.47 -15.58 7.19
CA ALA A 66 22.05 -14.20 6.95
C ALA A 66 20.60 -14.13 6.43
N ILE A 67 20.21 -15.03 5.50
CA ILE A 67 18.83 -15.09 4.98
C ILE A 67 17.84 -15.47 6.09
N VAL A 68 18.18 -16.46 6.94
CA VAL A 68 17.32 -16.87 8.07
C VAL A 68 17.21 -15.76 9.11
N GLY A 69 18.31 -15.09 9.45
CA GLY A 69 18.30 -13.94 10.36
C GLY A 69 17.47 -12.78 9.80
N GLY A 70 17.63 -12.47 8.52
CA GLY A 70 16.82 -11.48 7.82
C GLY A 70 15.33 -11.84 7.80
N TYR A 71 15.00 -13.12 7.60
CA TYR A 71 13.62 -13.62 7.66
C TYR A 71 13.02 -13.42 9.05
N GLY A 72 13.75 -13.80 10.11
CA GLY A 72 13.34 -13.56 11.50
C GLY A 72 13.08 -12.08 11.77
N TYR A 73 13.99 -11.20 11.36
CA TYR A 73 13.85 -9.75 11.51
C TYR A 73 12.65 -9.18 10.72
N MET A 74 12.37 -9.69 9.52
CA MET A 74 11.20 -9.25 8.76
C MET A 74 9.88 -9.71 9.39
N LEU A 75 9.88 -10.88 10.05
CA LEU A 75 8.71 -11.39 10.77
C LEU A 75 8.43 -10.61 12.05
N THR A 76 9.44 -10.18 12.80
CA THR A 76 9.22 -9.37 14.02
C THR A 76 8.61 -8.01 13.68
N ASN A 77 8.96 -7.44 12.52
CA ASN A 77 8.41 -6.17 12.03
C ASN A 77 7.11 -6.33 11.20
N LEU A 78 6.57 -7.56 11.10
CA LEU A 78 5.35 -7.82 10.35
C LEU A 78 4.12 -7.06 10.91
N PRO A 79 3.89 -7.01 12.24
CA PRO A 79 2.75 -6.29 12.81
C PRO A 79 2.75 -4.81 12.40
N ASP A 80 3.90 -4.13 12.54
CA ASP A 80 4.03 -2.71 12.20
C ASP A 80 3.77 -2.44 10.72
N ARG A 81 4.21 -3.36 9.84
CA ARG A 81 3.94 -3.26 8.38
C ARG A 81 2.46 -3.42 8.06
N ILE A 82 1.79 -4.35 8.73
CA ILE A 82 0.35 -4.56 8.58
C ILE A 82 -0.38 -3.29 9.04
N GLU A 83 -0.03 -2.77 10.21
CA GLU A 83 -0.68 -1.59 10.78
C GLU A 83 -0.44 -0.32 9.94
N THR A 84 0.79 -0.09 9.50
CA THR A 84 1.15 1.01 8.58
C THR A 84 0.27 0.98 7.33
N ARG A 85 0.15 -0.20 6.70
CA ARG A 85 -0.65 -0.35 5.48
C ARG A 85 -2.16 -0.21 5.76
N ARG A 86 -2.62 -0.64 6.93
CA ARG A 86 -4.02 -0.48 7.37
C ARG A 86 -4.35 1.00 7.45
N ILE A 87 -3.56 1.76 8.21
CA ILE A 87 -3.68 3.21 8.34
C ILE A 87 -3.67 3.89 6.97
N ILE A 88 -2.69 3.61 6.12
CA ILE A 88 -2.59 4.26 4.81
C ILE A 88 -3.80 3.93 3.92
N SER A 89 -4.27 2.69 3.94
CA SER A 89 -5.41 2.27 3.14
C SER A 89 -6.72 2.91 3.61
N GLU A 90 -6.97 2.91 4.92
CA GLU A 90 -8.18 3.50 5.50
C GLU A 90 -8.17 5.02 5.36
N ALA A 91 -7.05 5.68 5.64
CA ALA A 91 -6.91 7.13 5.46
C ALA A 91 -7.06 7.50 3.98
N GLY A 92 -6.48 6.72 3.06
CA GLY A 92 -6.65 6.92 1.63
C GLY A 92 -8.10 6.77 1.16
N ALA A 93 -8.88 5.87 1.76
CA ALA A 93 -10.31 5.75 1.53
C ALA A 93 -11.07 6.97 2.08
N LEU A 94 -10.72 7.48 3.27
CA LEU A 94 -11.31 8.70 3.82
C LEU A 94 -11.03 9.94 2.96
N VAL A 95 -9.81 10.09 2.43
CA VAL A 95 -9.48 11.14 1.44
C VAL A 95 -10.35 10.98 0.19
N ALA A 96 -10.56 9.74 -0.27
CA ALA A 96 -11.42 9.47 -1.42
C ALA A 96 -12.88 9.83 -1.21
N GLU A 97 -13.36 9.72 0.03
CA GLU A 97 -14.71 10.10 0.46
C GLU A 97 -14.84 11.59 0.79
N GLY A 98 -13.75 12.38 0.70
CA GLY A 98 -13.73 13.80 1.06
C GLY A 98 -13.66 14.07 2.58
N LYS A 99 -13.43 13.03 3.40
CA LYS A 99 -13.30 13.13 4.85
C LYS A 99 -11.84 13.42 5.26
N TYR A 100 -11.32 14.57 4.82
CA TYR A 100 -9.90 14.93 4.95
C TYR A 100 -9.42 15.01 6.41
N ASP A 101 -10.21 15.60 7.31
CA ASP A 101 -9.81 15.75 8.71
C ASP A 101 -9.64 14.40 9.41
N GLN A 102 -10.57 13.46 9.15
CA GLN A 102 -10.49 12.09 9.67
C GLN A 102 -9.29 11.34 9.08
N ALA A 103 -9.00 11.55 7.79
CA ALA A 103 -7.84 10.95 7.14
C ALA A 103 -6.52 11.45 7.75
N ILE A 104 -6.42 12.76 8.02
CA ILE A 104 -5.23 13.38 8.64
C ILE A 104 -5.02 12.82 10.05
N GLU A 105 -6.07 12.74 10.87
CA GLU A 105 -5.98 12.12 12.20
C GLU A 105 -5.54 10.65 12.13
N LEU A 106 -6.01 9.90 11.14
CA LEU A 106 -5.58 8.53 10.96
C LEU A 106 -4.11 8.45 10.53
N TYR A 107 -3.65 9.33 9.63
CA TYR A 107 -2.24 9.38 9.25
C TYR A 107 -1.32 9.70 10.42
N LYS A 108 -1.74 10.53 11.40
CA LYS A 108 -0.96 10.81 12.61
C LYS A 108 -0.61 9.55 13.41
N GLN A 109 -1.41 8.49 13.33
CA GLN A 109 -1.13 7.22 13.98
C GLN A 109 0.15 6.54 13.46
N LEU A 110 0.65 6.92 12.28
CA LEU A 110 1.93 6.46 11.75
C LEU A 110 3.12 6.91 12.60
N GLU A 111 3.00 8.00 13.37
CA GLU A 111 4.06 8.46 14.28
C GLU A 111 4.39 7.42 15.35
N ALA A 112 3.36 6.75 15.90
CA ALA A 112 3.53 5.70 16.90
C ALA A 112 4.31 4.48 16.37
N LEU A 113 4.37 4.30 15.05
CA LEU A 113 5.14 3.26 14.36
C LEU A 113 6.53 3.74 13.91
N GLY A 114 6.96 4.94 14.34
CA GLY A 114 8.21 5.56 13.91
C GLY A 114 8.24 5.97 12.44
N LYS A 115 7.07 6.17 11.81
CA LYS A 115 6.92 6.52 10.39
C LYS A 115 6.63 8.01 10.17
N THR A 116 7.34 8.88 10.90
CA THR A 116 7.09 10.34 10.91
C THR A 116 7.25 10.99 9.53
N GLU A 117 8.25 10.61 8.74
CA GLU A 117 8.43 11.16 7.38
C GLU A 117 7.26 10.77 6.47
N GLN A 118 6.86 9.50 6.51
CA GLN A 118 5.72 9.00 5.74
C GLN A 118 4.39 9.61 6.20
N MET A 119 4.22 9.82 7.51
CA MET A 119 3.09 10.56 8.07
C MET A 119 3.00 11.95 7.45
N GLN A 120 4.10 12.71 7.50
CA GLN A 120 4.13 14.09 7.04
C GLN A 120 3.80 14.18 5.55
N GLU A 121 4.44 13.34 4.72
CA GLU A 121 4.15 13.25 3.28
C GLU A 121 2.66 12.99 3.02
N LYS A 122 2.04 12.06 3.76
CA LYS A 122 0.62 11.71 3.56
C LYS A 122 -0.33 12.79 4.04
N ILE A 123 -0.02 13.47 5.14
CA ILE A 123 -0.80 14.61 5.64
C ILE A 123 -0.74 15.77 4.64
N GLU A 124 0.44 16.10 4.12
CA GLU A 124 0.60 17.17 3.13
C GLU A 124 -0.20 16.89 1.85
N LEU A 125 -0.16 15.64 1.36
CA LEU A 125 -0.98 15.22 0.21
C LEU A 125 -2.48 15.33 0.51
N ALA A 126 -2.92 14.92 1.71
CA ALA A 126 -4.32 15.03 2.11
C ALA A 126 -4.80 16.48 2.21
N GLN A 127 -3.96 17.37 2.76
CA GLN A 127 -4.24 18.81 2.84
C GLN A 127 -4.29 19.47 1.47
N LEU A 128 -3.37 19.09 0.57
CA LEU A 128 -3.36 19.59 -0.79
C LEU A 128 -4.64 19.18 -1.54
N GLU A 129 -5.11 17.94 -1.35
CA GLU A 129 -6.37 17.45 -1.92
C GLU A 129 -7.59 18.16 -1.30
N GLN A 130 -7.56 18.43 0.01
CA GLN A 130 -8.60 19.18 0.73
C GLN A 130 -8.73 20.61 0.18
N GLN A 131 -7.61 21.32 0.03
CA GLN A 131 -7.61 22.67 -0.52
C GLN A 131 -8.14 22.67 -1.96
N ALA A 132 -7.68 21.72 -2.79
CA ALA A 132 -8.16 21.59 -4.17
C ALA A 132 -9.68 21.33 -4.24
N ALA A 133 -10.25 20.57 -3.29
CA ALA A 133 -11.69 20.35 -3.20
C ALA A 133 -12.46 21.61 -2.76
N ILE A 134 -11.91 22.39 -1.84
CA ILE A 134 -12.48 23.68 -1.41
C ILE A 134 -12.51 24.65 -2.60
N ASP A 135 -11.39 24.79 -3.31
CA ASP A 135 -11.27 25.68 -4.47
C ASP A 135 -12.23 25.27 -5.59
N LEU A 136 -12.38 23.96 -5.83
CA LEU A 136 -13.33 23.42 -6.81
C LEU A 136 -14.78 23.80 -6.44
N ASN A 137 -15.15 23.64 -5.17
CA ASN A 137 -16.50 23.99 -4.70
C ASN A 137 -16.75 25.50 -4.78
N GLN A 138 -15.77 26.33 -4.42
CA GLN A 138 -15.85 27.78 -4.60
C GLN A 138 -16.02 28.16 -6.07
N ALA A 139 -15.29 27.51 -6.98
CA ALA A 139 -15.45 27.76 -8.41
C ALA A 139 -16.85 27.38 -8.92
N ARG A 140 -17.43 26.27 -8.44
CA ARG A 140 -18.83 25.90 -8.75
C ARG A 140 -19.81 26.96 -8.28
N ILE A 141 -19.66 27.46 -7.06
CA ILE A 141 -20.50 28.53 -6.52
C ILE A 141 -20.38 29.82 -7.36
N LEU A 142 -19.17 30.19 -7.79
CA LEU A 142 -18.96 31.36 -8.66
C LEU A 142 -19.65 31.21 -10.02
N ILE A 143 -19.67 30.00 -10.59
CA ILE A 143 -20.40 29.71 -11.83
C ILE A 143 -21.91 29.87 -11.63
N GLU A 144 -22.45 29.33 -10.54
CA GLU A 144 -23.88 29.49 -10.19
C GLU A 144 -24.26 30.97 -9.97
N GLN A 145 -23.33 31.78 -9.47
CA GLN A 145 -23.49 33.23 -9.32
C GLN A 145 -23.30 34.03 -10.62
N GLY A 146 -23.03 33.37 -11.75
CA GLY A 146 -22.77 34.01 -13.05
C GLY A 146 -21.40 34.68 -13.15
N LYS A 147 -20.50 34.48 -12.19
CA LYS A 147 -19.14 35.04 -12.14
C LYS A 147 -18.13 34.12 -12.82
N GLU A 148 -18.39 33.77 -14.06
CA GLU A 148 -17.65 32.74 -14.80
C GLU A 148 -16.16 33.09 -14.98
N SER A 149 -15.84 34.37 -15.18
CA SER A 149 -14.45 34.83 -15.31
C SER A 149 -13.61 34.61 -14.04
N GLU A 150 -14.22 34.73 -12.86
CA GLU A 150 -13.56 34.47 -11.57
C GLU A 150 -13.42 32.97 -11.33
N ALA A 151 -14.45 32.19 -11.66
CA ALA A 151 -14.43 30.75 -11.57
C ALA A 151 -13.31 30.13 -12.44
N ILE A 152 -13.15 30.58 -13.69
CA ILE A 152 -12.09 30.10 -14.59
C ILE A 152 -10.69 30.37 -14.02
N LYS A 153 -10.48 31.53 -13.38
CA LYS A 153 -9.19 31.84 -12.74
C LYS A 153 -8.91 30.87 -11.60
N LEU A 154 -9.90 30.61 -10.75
CA LEU A 154 -9.77 29.70 -9.62
C LEU A 154 -9.51 28.26 -10.07
N LEU A 155 -10.28 27.75 -11.05
CA LEU A 155 -10.10 26.41 -11.59
C LEU A 155 -8.72 26.17 -12.21
N LYS A 156 -8.09 27.20 -12.79
CA LYS A 156 -6.73 27.12 -13.36
C LYS A 156 -5.64 27.02 -12.29
N GLN A 157 -5.90 27.45 -11.06
CA GLN A 157 -4.96 27.38 -9.95
C GLN A 157 -4.97 26.01 -9.25
N ILE A 158 -6.04 25.22 -9.43
CA ILE A 158 -6.17 23.91 -8.80
C ILE A 158 -5.10 22.94 -9.37
N PRO A 159 -4.28 22.30 -8.50
CA PRO A 159 -3.23 21.38 -8.95
C PRO A 159 -3.80 20.19 -9.73
N LYS A 160 -3.32 19.98 -10.96
CA LYS A 160 -3.82 18.92 -11.88
C LYS A 160 -3.56 17.49 -11.40
N ASN A 161 -2.65 17.31 -10.45
CA ASN A 161 -2.31 16.02 -9.85
C ASN A 161 -3.29 15.58 -8.75
N THR A 162 -4.27 16.41 -8.40
CA THR A 162 -5.36 16.07 -7.47
C THR A 162 -6.57 15.51 -8.21
N ARG A 163 -7.45 14.81 -7.50
CA ARG A 163 -8.73 14.36 -8.08
C ARG A 163 -9.60 15.57 -8.41
N SER A 164 -9.65 16.54 -7.50
CA SER A 164 -10.32 17.83 -7.73
C SER A 164 -9.73 18.57 -8.94
N GLY A 165 -8.43 18.46 -9.21
CA GLY A 165 -7.80 19.04 -10.40
C GLY A 165 -8.24 18.39 -11.71
N TYR A 166 -8.49 17.08 -11.71
CA TYR A 166 -9.09 16.40 -12.86
C TYR A 166 -10.51 16.90 -13.12
N GLU A 167 -11.32 17.03 -12.05
CA GLU A 167 -12.67 17.61 -12.15
C GLU A 167 -12.65 19.07 -12.59
N ALA A 168 -11.73 19.87 -12.07
CA ALA A 168 -11.57 21.28 -12.41
C ALA A 168 -11.24 21.46 -13.90
N ASN A 169 -10.35 20.62 -14.43
CA ASN A 169 -10.01 20.63 -15.85
C ASN A 169 -11.18 20.19 -16.74
N LYS A 170 -11.99 19.22 -16.28
CA LYS A 170 -13.22 18.83 -16.96
C LYS A 170 -14.23 20.00 -16.98
N LEU A 171 -14.38 20.72 -15.88
CA LEU A 171 -15.26 21.87 -15.75
C LEU A 171 -14.79 23.04 -16.63
N LEU A 172 -13.48 23.32 -16.67
CA LEU A 172 -12.89 24.33 -17.54
C LEU A 172 -13.21 24.09 -19.02
N ARG A 173 -13.20 22.84 -19.46
CA ARG A 173 -13.52 22.48 -20.85
C ARG A 173 -14.99 22.64 -21.20
N SER A 174 -15.90 22.60 -20.23
CA SER A 174 -17.34 22.83 -20.49
C SER A 174 -17.73 24.31 -20.52
N LEU A 175 -16.86 25.20 -20.04
CA LEU A 175 -17.07 26.65 -19.99
C LEU A 175 -16.34 27.39 -21.13
N GLN A 176 -15.70 26.66 -22.05
CA GLN A 176 -15.01 27.16 -23.25
C GLN A 176 -15.73 26.71 -24.50
#